data_AF-E7RDX5-F1
#
_entry.id   AF-E7RDX5-F1
#
_cell.length_a   1.000
_cell.length_b   1.000
_cell.length_c   1.000
_cell.angle_alpha   90.00
_cell.angle_beta   90.00
_cell.angle_gamma   90.00
#
_symmetry.space_group_name_H-M   'P 1'
#
loop_
_entity.id
_entity.type
_entity.pdbx_description
1 polymer ?
#
loop_
_entity_poly.entity_id
_entity_poly.type
_entity_poly.pdbx_seq_one_letter_code
_entity_poly.pdbx_strand_id
1 'polypeptide(L)'
;MEVMESIGLLVFAAIYFLFTNLYLKKKRGIKRDSRSFFHEDKNRYVLILQGVIFVGFIYASMYLVAELDATELSVAILISSLAGLFILQTFVAGLEEWLLHRDKKRYWYVWSETIFVGLVFGLLLLTKG
;
A
#
# COMPACT_ATOMS: atom_id res chain seq x y z
N MET A 1 -7.96 5.64 23.44
CA MET A 1 -7.11 4.94 22.46
C MET A 1 -7.37 5.45 21.05
N GLU A 2 -8.63 5.51 20.62
CA GLU A 2 -9.05 5.99 19.29
C GLU A 2 -8.61 7.43 18.96
N VAL A 3 -8.54 8.33 19.95
CA VAL A 3 -8.04 9.71 19.75
C VAL A 3 -6.54 9.71 19.41
N MET A 4 -5.75 8.87 20.08
CA MET A 4 -4.31 8.75 19.81
C MET A 4 -4.04 8.12 18.45
N GLU A 5 -4.85 7.12 18.05
CA GLU A 5 -4.85 6.53 16.71
C GLU A 5 -5.13 7.59 15.64
N SER A 6 -6.19 8.38 15.85
CA SER A 6 -6.60 9.44 14.92
C SER A 6 -5.52 10.51 14.76
N ILE A 7 -4.88 10.91 15.86
CA ILE A 7 -3.74 11.85 15.84
C ILE A 7 -2.56 11.23 15.10
N GLY A 8 -2.22 9.95 15.34
CA GLY A 8 -1.15 9.26 14.65
C GLY A 8 -1.36 9.19 13.13
N LEU A 9 -2.59 8.86 12.70
CA LEU A 9 -2.96 8.86 11.29
C LEU A 9 -2.87 10.25 10.65
N LEU A 10 -3.32 11.30 11.35
CA LEU A 10 -3.17 12.68 10.89
C LEU A 10 -1.70 13.07 10.74
N VAL A 11 -0.85 12.69 11.68
CA VAL A 11 0.60 12.96 11.63
C VAL A 11 1.24 12.25 10.44
N PHE A 12 0.96 10.96 10.23
CA PHE A 12 1.46 10.25 9.06
C PHE A 12 0.97 10.86 7.75
N ALA A 13 -0.31 11.24 7.67
CA ALA A 13 -0.88 11.88 6.48
C ALA A 13 -0.18 13.22 6.20
N ALA A 14 0.06 14.03 7.23
CA ALA A 14 0.79 15.28 7.11
C ALA A 14 2.24 15.08 6.64
N ILE A 15 2.97 14.14 7.25
CA ILE A 15 4.36 13.82 6.86
C ILE A 15 4.40 13.33 5.40
N TYR A 16 3.50 12.42 5.02
CA TYR A 16 3.42 11.92 3.65
C TYR A 16 3.09 13.03 2.65
N PHE A 17 2.15 13.91 2.98
CA PHE A 17 1.81 15.06 2.15
C PHE A 17 3.00 16.00 1.97
N LEU A 18 3.71 16.34 3.06
CA LEU A 18 4.89 17.21 3.02
C LEU A 18 6.00 16.56 2.19
N PHE A 19 6.26 15.27 2.38
CA PHE A 19 7.28 14.55 1.62
C PHE A 19 6.95 14.52 0.11
N THR A 20 5.73 14.16 -0.26
CA THR A 20 5.35 14.03 -1.67
C THR A 20 5.27 15.37 -2.39
N ASN A 21 4.72 16.41 -1.75
CA ASN A 21 4.50 17.72 -2.38
C ASN A 21 5.67 18.69 -2.22
N LEU A 22 6.29 18.76 -1.04
CA LEU A 22 7.41 19.68 -0.83
C LEU A 22 8.73 19.05 -1.25
N TYR A 23 8.99 17.80 -0.89
CA TYR A 23 10.27 17.18 -1.19
C TYR A 23 10.32 16.62 -2.61
N LEU A 24 9.45 15.66 -2.96
CA LEU A 24 9.51 15.02 -4.27
C LEU A 24 9.12 15.96 -5.42
N LYS A 25 8.00 16.69 -5.28
CA LYS A 25 7.51 17.58 -6.34
C LYS A 25 8.31 18.88 -6.39
N LYS A 26 8.33 19.66 -5.30
CA LYS A 26 8.93 21.00 -5.29
C LYS A 26 10.46 20.99 -5.25
N LYS A 27 11.10 20.18 -4.40
CA LYS A 27 12.57 20.17 -4.26
C LYS A 27 13.26 19.30 -5.31
N ARG A 28 12.72 18.12 -5.63
CA ARG A 28 13.34 17.16 -6.58
C ARG A 28 12.82 17.29 -8.00
N GLY A 29 11.78 18.09 -8.24
CA GLY A 29 11.21 18.32 -9.57
C GLY A 29 10.57 17.08 -10.19
N ILE A 30 10.31 16.03 -9.40
CA ILE A 30 9.76 14.77 -9.90
C ILE A 30 8.26 15.00 -10.14
N LYS A 31 7.83 14.94 -11.40
CA LYS A 31 6.41 15.09 -11.74
C LYS A 31 5.65 13.81 -11.43
N ARG A 32 4.54 13.96 -10.71
CA ARG A 32 3.54 12.91 -10.51
C ARG A 32 2.61 12.95 -11.72
N ASP A 33 2.85 12.11 -12.72
CA ASP A 33 1.90 11.98 -13.82
C ASP A 33 0.58 11.42 -13.29
N SER A 34 -0.52 11.90 -13.87
CA SER A 34 -1.88 11.52 -13.55
C SER A 34 -2.11 10.04 -13.88
N ARG A 35 -1.98 9.17 -12.88
CA ARG A 35 -2.22 7.72 -12.97
C ARG A 35 -3.67 7.44 -13.35
N SER A 36 -3.91 6.97 -14.57
CA SER A 36 -5.01 6.02 -14.80
C SER A 36 -4.47 4.62 -14.56
N PHE A 37 -5.25 3.73 -13.94
CA PHE A 37 -4.89 2.30 -13.79
C PHE A 37 -4.56 1.63 -15.14
N PHE A 38 -5.00 2.23 -16.25
CA PHE A 38 -4.88 1.78 -17.64
C PHE A 38 -3.86 2.58 -18.47
N HIS A 39 -2.69 2.94 -17.93
CA HIS A 39 -1.63 3.45 -18.81
C HIS A 39 -1.03 2.31 -19.66
N GLU A 40 -0.87 2.60 -20.96
CA GLU A 40 -0.38 1.66 -21.99
C GLU A 40 1.00 1.07 -21.71
N ASP A 41 1.82 1.70 -20.87
CA ASP A 41 3.19 1.27 -20.57
C ASP A 41 3.30 0.25 -19.42
N LYS A 42 2.18 -0.21 -18.82
CA LYS A 42 2.25 -1.23 -17.77
C LYS A 42 2.57 -2.60 -18.34
N ASN A 43 3.44 -3.33 -17.66
CA ASN A 43 3.75 -4.70 -18.04
C ASN A 43 2.52 -5.58 -17.75
N ARG A 44 1.88 -6.07 -18.82
CA ARG A 44 0.70 -6.93 -18.74
C ARG A 44 0.90 -8.12 -17.81
N TYR A 45 2.09 -8.70 -17.74
CA TYR A 45 2.41 -9.81 -16.84
C TYR A 45 2.37 -9.40 -15.36
N VAL A 46 2.84 -8.19 -15.03
CA VAL A 46 2.78 -7.67 -13.66
C VAL A 46 1.33 -7.41 -13.25
N LEU A 47 0.52 -6.86 -14.16
CA LEU A 47 -0.91 -6.64 -13.90
C LEU A 47 -1.67 -7.96 -13.68
N ILE A 48 -1.39 -8.97 -14.51
CA ILE A 48 -1.95 -10.32 -14.33
C ILE A 48 -1.50 -10.90 -12.98
N LEU A 49 -0.22 -10.79 -12.63
CA LEU A 49 0.32 -11.27 -11.36
C LEU A 49 -0.37 -10.60 -10.16
N GLN A 50 -0.53 -9.27 -10.18
CA GLN A 50 -1.25 -8.54 -9.14
C GLN A 50 -2.71 -8.99 -9.03
N GLY A 51 -3.37 -9.26 -10.18
CA GLY A 51 -4.72 -9.82 -10.21
C GLY A 51 -4.79 -11.22 -9.59
N VAL A 52 -3.86 -12.11 -9.92
CA VAL A 52 -3.79 -13.47 -9.36
C VAL A 52 -3.54 -13.42 -7.85
N ILE A 53 -2.63 -12.57 -7.39
CA ILE A 53 -2.37 -12.37 -5.95
C ILE A 53 -3.63 -11.87 -5.24
N PHE A 54 -4.36 -10.91 -5.84
CA PHE A 54 -5.59 -10.38 -5.27
C PHE A 54 -6.70 -11.44 -5.17
N VAL A 55 -6.90 -12.23 -6.23
CA VAL A 55 -7.90 -13.32 -6.23
C VAL A 55 -7.49 -14.41 -5.22
N GLY A 56 -6.21 -14.78 -5.17
CA GLY A 56 -5.69 -15.74 -4.18
C GLY A 56 -5.87 -15.25 -2.74
N PHE A 57 -5.70 -13.95 -2.49
CA PHE A 57 -5.98 -13.34 -1.20
C PHE A 57 -7.46 -13.41 -0.81
N ILE A 58 -8.37 -13.11 -1.73
CA ILE A 58 -9.82 -13.23 -1.48
C ILE A 58 -10.15 -14.68 -1.14
N TYR A 59 -9.65 -15.64 -1.93
CA TYR A 59 -9.89 -17.06 -1.69
C TYR A 59 -9.38 -17.50 -0.32
N ALA A 60 -8.14 -17.13 0.04
CA ALA A 60 -7.58 -17.44 1.35
C ALA A 60 -8.39 -16.81 2.50
N SER A 61 -8.87 -15.58 2.31
CA SER A 61 -9.70 -14.88 3.30
C SER A 61 -11.07 -15.56 3.46
N MET A 62 -11.71 -15.98 2.37
CA MET A 62 -12.98 -16.73 2.41
C MET A 62 -12.80 -18.07 3.10
N TYR A 63 -11.69 -18.77 2.81
CA TYR A 63 -11.35 -20.03 3.46
C TYR A 63 -11.17 -19.86 4.98
N LEU A 64 -10.40 -18.85 5.40
CA LEU A 64 -10.21 -18.55 6.82
C LEU A 64 -11.53 -18.24 7.52
N VAL A 65 -12.43 -17.48 6.91
CA VAL A 65 -13.76 -17.16 7.47
C VAL A 65 -14.70 -18.36 7.49
N ALA A 66 -14.55 -19.30 6.56
CA ALA A 66 -15.38 -20.50 6.50
C ALA A 66 -14.92 -21.59 7.48
N GLU A 67 -13.62 -21.69 7.75
CA GLU A 67 -13.04 -22.76 8.57
C GLU A 67 -12.78 -22.34 10.02
N LEU A 68 -12.51 -21.06 10.26
CA LEU A 68 -12.49 -20.48 11.60
C LEU A 68 -13.81 -19.72 11.78
N ASP A 69 -14.56 -20.03 12.83
CA ASP A 69 -15.76 -19.28 13.17
C ASP A 69 -15.40 -17.79 13.23
N ALA A 70 -16.14 -16.92 12.53
CA ALA A 70 -15.73 -15.53 12.31
C ALA A 70 -15.53 -14.74 13.62
N THR A 71 -16.07 -15.24 14.73
CA THR A 71 -15.91 -14.74 16.09
C THR A 71 -14.57 -15.10 16.75
N GLU A 72 -13.85 -16.10 16.25
CA GLU A 72 -12.53 -16.49 16.76
C GLU A 72 -11.37 -15.80 16.04
N LEU A 73 -11.61 -15.19 14.87
CA LEU A 73 -10.55 -14.48 14.15
C LEU A 73 -10.17 -13.19 14.87
N SER A 74 -8.92 -13.10 15.32
CA SER A 74 -8.43 -11.88 15.95
C SER A 74 -8.37 -10.73 14.94
N VAL A 75 -8.67 -9.53 15.41
CA VAL A 75 -8.59 -8.29 14.61
C VAL A 75 -7.18 -8.11 14.03
N ALA A 76 -6.14 -8.54 14.77
CA ALA A 76 -4.76 -8.52 14.31
C ALA A 76 -4.52 -9.41 13.07
N ILE A 77 -5.14 -10.60 12.99
CA ILE A 77 -5.03 -11.50 11.82
C ILE A 77 -5.65 -10.85 10.58
N LEU A 78 -6.81 -10.20 10.74
CA LEU A 78 -7.49 -9.50 9.65
C LEU A 78 -6.66 -8.29 9.15
N ILE A 79 -6.19 -7.45 10.09
CA ILE A 79 -5.41 -6.26 9.77
C ILE A 79 -4.07 -6.63 9.13
N SER A 80 -3.37 -7.64 9.64
CA SER A 80 -2.07 -8.08 9.11
C SER A 80 -2.19 -8.69 7.71
N SER A 81 -3.25 -9.46 7.44
CA SER A 81 -3.53 -10.02 6.12
C SER A 81 -3.76 -8.91 5.09
N LEU A 82 -4.59 -7.92 5.43
CA LEU A 82 -4.80 -6.74 4.57
C LEU A 82 -3.52 -5.93 4.39
N ALA A 83 -2.75 -5.72 5.47
CA ALA A 83 -1.47 -5.03 5.41
C ALA A 83 -0.51 -5.70 4.42
N GLY A 84 -0.37 -7.03 4.50
CA GLY A 84 0.45 -7.82 3.60
C GLY A 84 0.06 -7.64 2.14
N LEU A 85 -1.25 -7.70 1.83
CA LEU A 85 -1.75 -7.48 0.47
C LEU A 85 -1.40 -6.09 -0.06
N PHE A 86 -1.74 -5.03 0.69
CA PHE A 86 -1.53 -3.65 0.22
C PHE A 86 -0.04 -3.32 0.09
N ILE A 87 0.79 -3.76 1.04
CA ILE A 87 2.24 -3.58 0.97
C ILE A 87 2.80 -4.31 -0.26
N LEU A 88 2.41 -5.57 -0.49
CA LEU A 88 2.91 -6.34 -1.62
C LEU A 88 2.49 -5.71 -2.96
N GLN A 89 1.23 -5.29 -3.11
CA GLN A 89 0.75 -4.65 -4.33
C GLN A 89 1.47 -3.33 -4.62
N THR A 90 1.59 -2.46 -3.62
CA THR A 90 2.27 -1.17 -3.76
C THR A 90 3.76 -1.34 -4.00
N PHE A 91 4.41 -2.31 -3.35
CA PHE A 91 5.81 -2.65 -3.55
C PHE A 91 6.09 -3.13 -4.98
N VAL A 92 5.28 -4.07 -5.49
CA VAL A 92 5.41 -4.58 -6.87
C VAL A 92 5.21 -3.46 -7.89
N ALA A 93 4.21 -2.58 -7.69
CA ALA A 93 4.03 -1.41 -8.54
C ALA A 93 5.24 -0.47 -8.49
N GLY A 94 5.88 -0.35 -7.32
CA GLY A 94 7.09 0.42 -7.14
C GLY A 94 8.29 -0.18 -7.87
N LEU A 95 8.44 -1.50 -7.85
CA LEU A 95 9.46 -2.21 -8.60
C LEU A 95 9.24 -2.07 -10.11
N GLU A 96 8.01 -2.25 -10.57
CA GLU A 96 7.65 -2.08 -11.98
C GLU A 96 8.01 -0.68 -12.48
N GLU A 97 7.60 0.37 -11.76
CA GLU A 97 7.92 1.76 -12.12
C GLU A 97 9.43 2.04 -12.06
N TRP A 98 10.15 1.37 -11.16
CA TRP A 98 11.59 1.50 -11.09
C TRP A 98 12.29 0.84 -12.28
N LEU A 99 11.79 -0.30 -12.75
CA LEU A 99 12.36 -1.03 -13.90
C LEU A 99 12.03 -0.37 -15.23
N LEU A 100 10.78 0.09 -15.42
CA LEU A 100 10.30 0.65 -16.68
C LEU A 100 10.65 2.15 -16.83
N HIS A 101 10.65 2.90 -15.73
CA HIS A 101 10.74 4.36 -15.73
C HIS A 101 11.80 4.90 -14.75
N ARG A 102 12.95 4.23 -14.69
CA ARG A 102 14.04 4.56 -13.76
C ARG A 102 14.53 6.01 -13.89
N ASP A 103 14.62 6.49 -15.11
CA ASP A 103 15.03 7.84 -15.49
C ASP A 103 14.09 8.91 -14.92
N LYS A 104 12.77 8.65 -14.96
CA LYS A 104 11.73 9.56 -14.47
C LYS A 104 11.69 9.65 -12.96
N LYS A 105 12.34 8.71 -12.23
CA LYS A 105 12.41 8.67 -10.75
C LYS A 105 11.04 8.66 -10.05
N ARG A 106 9.98 8.28 -10.75
CA ARG A 106 8.59 8.27 -10.25
C ARG A 106 8.33 7.19 -9.22
N TYR A 107 9.12 6.12 -9.26
CA TYR A 107 9.10 5.04 -8.28
C TYR A 107 9.21 5.57 -6.84
N TRP A 108 9.86 6.71 -6.60
CA TRP A 108 9.91 7.34 -5.26
C TRP A 108 8.52 7.65 -4.68
N TYR A 109 7.56 8.06 -5.51
CA TYR A 109 6.18 8.25 -5.07
C TYR A 109 5.55 6.92 -4.66
N VAL A 110 5.72 5.88 -5.47
CA VAL A 110 5.13 4.55 -5.22
C VAL A 110 5.75 3.88 -3.98
N TRP A 111 7.06 4.00 -3.81
CA TRP A 111 7.76 3.44 -2.64
C TRP A 111 7.42 4.20 -1.36
N SER A 112 7.27 5.54 -1.44
CA SER A 112 6.79 6.31 -0.29
C SER A 112 5.36 5.94 0.11
N GLU A 113 4.52 5.57 -0.85
CA GLU A 113 3.17 5.05 -0.62
C GLU A 113 3.21 3.67 0.05
N THR A 114 4.13 2.79 -0.36
CA THR A 114 4.35 1.49 0.30
C THR A 114 4.75 1.67 1.77
N ILE A 115 5.68 2.59 2.06
CA ILE A 115 6.11 2.91 3.44
C ILE A 115 4.94 3.49 4.24
N PHE A 116 4.19 4.42 3.65
CA PHE A 116 3.05 5.04 4.31
C PHE A 116 1.96 4.02 4.68
N VAL A 117 1.60 3.14 3.76
CA VAL A 117 0.68 2.02 3.99
C VAL A 117 1.19 1.15 5.14
N GLY A 118 2.47 0.77 5.13
CA GLY A 118 3.09 0.00 6.20
C GLY A 118 3.02 0.67 7.57
N LEU A 119 3.27 1.98 7.64
CA LEU A 119 3.16 2.75 8.88
C LEU A 119 1.71 2.83 9.40
N VAL A 120 0.73 3.03 8.51
CA VAL A 120 -0.69 3.05 8.86
C VAL A 120 -1.12 1.71 9.44
N PHE A 121 -0.82 0.60 8.76
CA PHE A 121 -1.17 -0.72 9.25
C PHE A 121 -0.39 -1.11 10.52
N GLY A 122 0.88 -0.71 10.63
CA GLY A 122 1.68 -0.92 11.84
C GLY A 122 1.08 -0.21 13.06
N LEU A 123 0.63 1.03 12.89
CA LEU A 123 -0.09 1.76 13.94
C LEU A 123 -1.39 1.04 14.33
N LEU A 124 -2.19 0.62 13.34
CA LEU A 124 -3.44 -0.11 13.60
C LEU A 124 -3.21 -1.44 14.32
N LEU A 125 -2.15 -2.18 13.99
CA LEU A 125 -1.78 -3.41 14.69
C LEU A 125 -1.37 -3.15 16.13
N LEU A 126 -0.60 -2.09 16.40
CA LEU A 126 -0.18 -1.73 17.75
C LEU A 126 -1.34 -1.29 18.65
N THR A 127 -2.44 -0.79 18.08
CA THR A 127 -3.58 -0.29 18.85
C THR A 127 -4.78 -1.23 18.89
N LYS A 128 -4.91 -2.16 17.93
CA LYS A 128 -6.03 -3.11 17.84
C LYS A 128 -5.62 -4.58 18.05
N GLY A 129 -4.32 -4.89 18.00
CA GLY A 129 -3.75 -6.20 18.34
C GLY A 129 -3.38 -6.29 19.80
#